data_AF-A0A9P3PKL1-F1
#
_entry.id   AF-A0A9P3PKL1-F1
#
_cell.length_a   1.000
_cell.length_b   1.000
_cell.length_c   1.000
_cell.angle_alpha   90.00
_cell.angle_beta   90.00
_cell.angle_gamma   90.00
#
_symmetry.space_group_name_H-M   'P 1'
#
loop_
_entity.id
_entity.type
_entity.pdbx_description
1 polymer ?
#
loop_
_entity_poly.entity_id
_entity_poly.type
_entity_poly.pdbx_seq_one_letter_code
_entity_poly.pdbx_strand_id
1 'polypeptide(L)'
;MSFYCSPLTNRVYAAEAATLASAQEITQGTPYVPPLGRLYAVAPRGFPMNPYELNQLTSLVTGNQSKNKNAQVSDEDRYHGYLLLREFLRVSNSVNDRIRDRTMRLAASSEELSRLPRPDVPPTNPDVPARVTRPPGAFEYRAGSRTRGAGLSQPGPGHAFDIEHWARHVLHHGRPGSTNPYGGIPMDYAFRVHRRGVMGYLLANLLAPTAYASRQEYVRIFASVVARPGRYAEAVADYNYRNPQQPFTPLQAPEFTIQRIVIADPRAGVTEQEVLRNMLDNRIPVEWADHAYTFGLYYWAFNYANSGASASFFRSIDDDRVVRLDRTGVPPAIPQWDGWRHPTTEDITRVQTLMYLELEERNMDCLESRDWLRVGQDVHFRELPSRRGQYPAHILTPPTHGLTSQNVTATPSGASTSTAATSTTVAVTASAVTQTPVDPINALMGPLAQAAISASPGPALGDVDQEMASATDTAEATNHSASDAVSGTMHAEGQPSSSGH
;
A
#
# COMPACT_ATOMS: atom_id res chain seq x y z
N MET A 1 4.08 0.48 -19.60
CA MET A 1 3.00 0.66 -18.59
C MET A 1 1.84 -0.25 -18.99
N SER A 2 1.40 -1.17 -18.12
CA SER A 2 0.36 -2.14 -18.53
C SER A 2 -1.06 -1.54 -18.52
N PHE A 3 -1.33 -0.59 -17.61
CA PHE A 3 -2.63 0.06 -17.47
C PHE A 3 -2.48 1.54 -17.10
N TYR A 4 -3.42 2.37 -17.53
CA TYR A 4 -3.56 3.78 -17.13
C TYR A 4 -5.02 4.09 -16.81
N CYS A 5 -5.28 4.62 -15.63
CA CYS A 5 -6.60 5.11 -15.25
C CYS A 5 -6.63 6.63 -15.41
N SER A 6 -7.42 7.12 -16.36
CA SER A 6 -7.54 8.54 -16.66
C SER A 6 -8.30 9.26 -15.54
N PRO A 7 -7.70 10.22 -14.83
CA PRO A 7 -8.40 11.02 -13.83
C PRO A 7 -9.45 11.95 -14.48
N LEU A 8 -9.29 12.28 -15.77
CA LEU A 8 -10.19 13.19 -16.49
C LEU A 8 -11.49 12.51 -16.93
N THR A 9 -11.42 11.23 -17.28
CA THR A 9 -12.56 10.49 -17.88
C THR A 9 -13.03 9.30 -17.06
N ASN A 10 -12.28 8.91 -16.03
CA ASN A 10 -12.50 7.68 -15.27
C ASN A 10 -12.56 6.44 -16.19
N ARG A 11 -11.68 6.41 -17.20
CA ARG A 11 -11.49 5.28 -18.12
C ARG A 11 -10.18 4.58 -17.81
N VAL A 12 -10.18 3.25 -17.95
CA VAL A 12 -8.99 2.42 -17.86
C VAL A 12 -8.53 2.07 -19.27
N TYR A 13 -7.27 2.35 -19.56
CA TYR A 13 -6.61 1.98 -20.79
C TYR A 13 -5.59 0.88 -20.52
N ALA A 14 -5.35 0.01 -21.49
CA ALA A 14 -4.34 -1.04 -21.42
C ALA A 14 -3.25 -0.86 -22.49
N ALA A 15 -2.04 -1.35 -22.20
CA ALA A 15 -0.90 -1.45 -23.11
C ALA A 15 -0.56 -0.15 -23.87
N GLU A 16 -0.56 -0.15 -25.20
CA GLU A 16 -0.20 1.02 -26.00
C GLU A 16 -1.17 2.19 -25.74
N ALA A 17 -2.47 1.92 -25.69
CA ALA A 17 -3.47 2.94 -25.38
C ALA A 17 -3.24 3.57 -23.99
N ALA A 18 -2.74 2.80 -23.01
CA ALA A 18 -2.38 3.35 -21.70
C ALA A 18 -1.20 4.33 -21.78
N THR A 19 -0.21 4.00 -22.61
CA THR A 19 0.99 4.84 -22.80
C THR A 19 0.64 6.14 -23.53
N LEU A 20 -0.16 6.04 -24.60
CA LEU A 20 -0.64 7.20 -25.36
C LEU A 20 -1.55 8.08 -24.50
N ALA A 21 -2.47 7.48 -23.73
CA ALA A 21 -3.36 8.22 -22.85
C ALA A 21 -2.61 9.00 -21.77
N SER A 22 -1.67 8.32 -21.10
CA SER A 22 -0.82 8.95 -20.08
C SER A 22 0.01 10.10 -20.68
N ALA A 23 0.66 9.88 -21.83
CA ALA A 23 1.47 10.91 -22.47
C ALA A 23 0.63 12.13 -22.89
N GLN A 24 -0.55 11.93 -23.48
CA GLN A 24 -1.44 13.01 -23.88
C GLN A 24 -1.97 13.78 -22.68
N GLU A 25 -2.51 13.10 -21.67
CA GLU A 25 -3.10 13.76 -20.50
C GLU A 25 -2.05 14.51 -19.67
N ILE A 26 -0.83 13.97 -19.54
CA ILE A 26 0.27 14.64 -18.84
C ILE A 26 0.79 15.86 -19.62
N THR A 27 0.97 15.73 -20.93
CA THR A 27 1.62 16.77 -21.75
C THR A 27 0.65 17.87 -22.15
N GLN A 28 -0.59 17.50 -22.48
CA GLN A 28 -1.57 18.41 -23.08
C GLN A 28 -2.70 18.77 -22.12
N GLY A 29 -2.89 18.05 -21.01
CA GLY A 29 -3.97 18.30 -20.06
C GLY A 29 -5.37 18.00 -20.60
N THR A 30 -5.48 17.36 -21.77
CA THR A 30 -6.75 17.04 -22.42
C THR A 30 -7.05 15.54 -22.37
N PRO A 31 -8.33 15.14 -22.24
CA PRO A 31 -8.74 13.74 -22.26
C PRO A 31 -8.23 12.98 -23.49
N TYR A 32 -7.64 11.80 -23.27
CA TYR A 32 -7.34 10.89 -24.37
C TYR A 32 -8.61 10.26 -24.93
N VAL A 33 -8.72 10.23 -26.26
CA VAL A 33 -9.81 9.53 -26.95
C VAL A 33 -9.18 8.34 -27.69
N PRO A 34 -9.45 7.09 -27.27
CA PRO A 34 -8.89 5.95 -27.97
C PRO A 34 -9.41 5.91 -29.41
N PRO A 35 -8.61 5.43 -30.37
CA PRO A 35 -9.11 5.16 -31.72
C PRO A 35 -10.33 4.23 -31.63
N LEU A 36 -11.26 4.35 -32.60
CA LEU A 36 -12.51 3.58 -32.68
C LEU A 36 -12.24 2.09 -32.94
N GLY A 37 -11.65 1.41 -31.95
CA GLY A 37 -11.41 -0.04 -31.93
C GLY A 37 -12.58 -0.80 -31.31
N ARG A 38 -12.64 -2.12 -31.53
CA ARG A 38 -13.72 -2.94 -30.99
C ARG A 38 -13.65 -3.07 -29.48
N LEU A 39 -12.44 -2.98 -28.91
CA LEU A 39 -12.24 -3.10 -27.48
C LEU A 39 -13.04 -2.06 -26.67
N TYR A 40 -12.86 -0.78 -26.97
CA TYR A 40 -13.57 0.29 -26.24
C TYR A 40 -15.01 0.49 -26.74
N ALA A 41 -15.43 -0.22 -27.80
CA ALA A 41 -16.85 -0.34 -28.13
C ALA A 41 -17.57 -1.34 -27.21
N VAL A 42 -16.91 -2.44 -26.81
CA VAL A 42 -17.49 -3.44 -25.88
C VAL A 42 -17.28 -3.09 -24.40
N ALA A 43 -16.23 -2.34 -24.08
CA ALA A 43 -15.95 -1.84 -22.73
C ALA A 43 -15.60 -0.34 -22.81
N PRO A 44 -16.60 0.57 -22.88
CA PRO A 44 -16.37 2.01 -23.09
C PRO A 44 -15.53 2.72 -22.05
N ARG A 45 -15.42 2.13 -20.85
CA ARG A 45 -14.56 2.62 -19.76
C ARG A 45 -13.32 1.76 -19.52
N GLY A 46 -13.04 0.81 -20.41
CA GLY A 46 -12.00 -0.21 -20.24
C GLY A 46 -12.43 -1.33 -19.30
N PHE A 47 -12.89 -1.00 -18.09
CA PHE A 47 -13.50 -1.98 -17.19
C PHE A 47 -14.99 -2.15 -17.48
N PRO A 48 -15.50 -3.40 -17.43
CA PRO A 48 -16.91 -3.67 -17.62
C PRO A 48 -17.73 -3.09 -16.45
N MET A 49 -18.70 -2.24 -16.77
CA MET A 49 -19.56 -1.57 -15.79
C MET A 49 -20.80 -2.40 -15.44
N ASN A 50 -21.13 -3.41 -16.25
CA ASN A 50 -22.28 -4.27 -16.06
C ASN A 50 -21.97 -5.70 -16.58
N PRO A 51 -22.80 -6.71 -16.22
CA PRO A 51 -22.59 -8.10 -16.65
C PRO A 51 -22.60 -8.29 -18.18
N TYR A 52 -23.31 -7.43 -18.92
CA TYR A 52 -23.34 -7.51 -20.37
C TYR A 52 -22.00 -7.13 -20.98
N GLU A 53 -21.40 -6.02 -20.55
CA GLU A 53 -20.06 -5.60 -20.96
C GLU A 53 -19.00 -6.66 -20.59
N LEU A 54 -19.10 -7.27 -19.40
CA LEU A 54 -18.21 -8.37 -19.00
C LEU A 54 -18.28 -9.55 -19.99
N ASN A 55 -19.49 -9.96 -20.38
CA ASN A 55 -19.69 -11.04 -21.34
C ASN A 55 -19.21 -10.67 -22.75
N GLN A 56 -19.43 -9.43 -23.17
CA GLN A 56 -18.95 -8.91 -24.47
C GLN A 56 -17.42 -8.92 -24.53
N LEU A 57 -16.76 -8.40 -23.49
CA LEU A 57 -15.31 -8.41 -23.36
C LEU A 57 -14.74 -9.84 -23.31
N THR A 58 -15.39 -10.74 -22.58
CA THR A 58 -14.99 -12.16 -22.53
C THR A 58 -15.13 -12.82 -23.90
N SER A 59 -16.20 -12.53 -24.63
CA SER A 59 -16.43 -13.05 -25.98
C SER A 59 -15.43 -12.50 -26.99
N LEU A 60 -15.01 -11.24 -26.83
CA LEU A 60 -13.96 -10.61 -27.63
C LEU A 60 -12.63 -11.35 -27.40
N VAL A 61 -12.24 -11.58 -26.15
CA VAL A 61 -10.98 -12.27 -25.79
C VAL A 61 -10.95 -13.72 -26.29
N THR A 62 -12.02 -14.47 -26.08
CA THR A 62 -12.13 -15.89 -26.46
C THR A 62 -12.28 -16.11 -27.96
N GLY A 63 -12.59 -15.06 -28.75
CA GLY A 63 -12.87 -15.21 -30.17
C GLY A 63 -14.23 -15.85 -30.48
N ASN A 64 -15.10 -16.03 -29.48
CA ASN A 64 -16.45 -16.58 -29.66
C ASN A 64 -17.41 -15.61 -30.38
N GLN A 65 -16.97 -14.38 -30.65
CA GLN A 65 -17.69 -13.39 -31.47
C GLN A 65 -17.57 -13.70 -32.97
N SER A 66 -18.12 -14.81 -33.46
CA SER A 66 -18.38 -14.94 -34.91
C SER A 66 -19.47 -15.96 -35.25
N LYS A 67 -20.73 -15.50 -35.20
CA LYS A 67 -21.72 -15.86 -36.23
C LYS A 67 -21.82 -14.81 -37.35
N ASN A 68 -21.24 -13.61 -37.14
CA ASN A 68 -21.15 -12.57 -38.16
C ASN A 68 -19.73 -12.52 -38.74
N LYS A 69 -19.57 -13.09 -39.93
CA LYS A 69 -18.29 -13.27 -40.65
C LYS A 69 -17.54 -11.98 -41.05
N ASN A 70 -18.11 -10.79 -40.87
CA ASN A 70 -17.63 -9.56 -41.51
C ASN A 70 -16.88 -8.58 -40.57
N ALA A 71 -16.20 -9.09 -39.55
CA ALA A 71 -15.79 -8.41 -38.32
C ALA A 71 -14.64 -9.16 -37.68
N GLN A 72 -13.52 -9.31 -38.39
CA GLN A 72 -12.29 -9.83 -37.82
C GLN A 72 -11.85 -8.91 -36.66
N VAL A 73 -11.89 -9.44 -35.44
CA VAL A 73 -11.32 -8.77 -34.26
C VAL A 73 -9.80 -8.86 -34.41
N SER A 74 -9.09 -7.75 -34.26
CA SER A 74 -7.63 -7.77 -34.32
C SER A 74 -7.07 -8.57 -33.14
N ASP A 75 -5.95 -9.26 -33.35
CA ASP A 75 -5.26 -9.97 -32.28
C ASP A 75 -4.81 -9.02 -31.17
N GLU A 76 -4.49 -7.78 -31.52
CA GLU A 76 -4.20 -6.70 -30.58
C GLU A 76 -5.39 -6.38 -29.66
N ASP A 77 -6.60 -6.20 -30.21
CA ASP A 77 -7.81 -5.96 -29.42
C ASP A 77 -8.08 -7.14 -28.46
N ARG A 78 -7.83 -8.38 -28.90
CA ARG A 78 -7.96 -9.58 -28.05
C ARG A 78 -6.96 -9.57 -26.91
N TYR A 79 -5.71 -9.23 -27.18
CA TYR A 79 -4.66 -9.15 -26.18
C TYR A 79 -4.92 -8.03 -25.16
N HIS A 80 -5.26 -6.82 -25.63
CA HIS A 80 -5.61 -5.69 -24.76
C HIS A 80 -6.88 -5.96 -23.94
N GLY A 81 -7.89 -6.62 -24.53
CA GLY A 81 -9.07 -7.08 -23.82
C GLY A 81 -8.75 -8.12 -22.75
N TYR A 82 -7.82 -9.04 -23.02
CA TYR A 82 -7.33 -10.00 -22.03
C TYR A 82 -6.68 -9.30 -20.84
N LEU A 83 -5.84 -8.28 -21.10
CA LEU A 83 -5.22 -7.48 -20.05
C LEU A 83 -6.29 -6.79 -19.18
N LEU A 84 -7.27 -6.10 -19.78
CA LEU A 84 -8.34 -5.43 -19.05
C LEU A 84 -9.18 -6.42 -18.22
N LEU A 85 -9.51 -7.58 -18.78
CA LEU A 85 -10.30 -8.60 -18.09
C LEU A 85 -9.54 -9.23 -16.92
N ARG A 86 -8.23 -9.50 -17.08
CA ARG A 86 -7.35 -9.97 -16.01
C ARG A 86 -7.25 -8.95 -14.88
N GLU A 87 -7.05 -7.68 -15.23
CA GLU A 87 -6.97 -6.61 -14.24
C GLU A 87 -8.31 -6.37 -13.54
N PHE A 88 -9.42 -6.40 -14.27
CA PHE A 88 -10.76 -6.32 -13.68
C PHE A 88 -11.02 -7.47 -12.71
N LEU A 89 -10.62 -8.70 -13.06
CA LEU A 89 -10.71 -9.85 -12.16
C LEU A 89 -9.85 -9.65 -10.91
N ARG A 90 -8.62 -9.15 -11.07
CA ARG A 90 -7.71 -8.84 -9.96
C ARG A 90 -8.34 -7.81 -9.00
N VAL A 91 -8.83 -6.69 -9.52
CA VAL A 91 -9.52 -5.65 -8.74
C VAL A 91 -10.79 -6.20 -8.10
N SER A 92 -11.56 -7.02 -8.82
CA SER A 92 -12.75 -7.68 -8.27
C SER A 92 -12.40 -8.54 -7.05
N ASN A 93 -11.31 -9.31 -7.14
CA ASN A 93 -10.84 -10.14 -6.04
C ASN A 93 -10.25 -9.35 -4.87
N SER A 94 -9.78 -8.12 -5.12
CA SER A 94 -9.18 -7.24 -4.13
C SER A 94 -10.20 -6.43 -3.31
N VAL A 95 -11.47 -6.41 -3.74
CA VAL A 95 -12.56 -5.73 -3.03
C VAL A 95 -13.33 -6.72 -2.14
N ASN A 96 -13.78 -6.25 -0.97
CA ASN A 96 -14.57 -7.06 -0.03
C ASN A 96 -15.91 -7.47 -0.65
N ASP A 97 -16.29 -8.74 -0.49
CA ASP A 97 -17.48 -9.34 -1.08
C ASP A 97 -18.77 -8.56 -0.80
N ARG A 98 -18.87 -7.91 0.36
CA ARG A 98 -20.05 -7.14 0.78
C ARG A 98 -20.26 -5.85 -0.03
N ILE A 99 -19.20 -5.29 -0.60
CA ILE A 99 -19.26 -4.02 -1.34
C ILE A 99 -19.00 -4.20 -2.84
N ARG A 100 -18.80 -5.43 -3.32
CA ARG A 100 -18.69 -5.73 -4.75
C ARG A 100 -20.02 -5.44 -5.44
N ASP A 101 -19.95 -4.72 -6.56
CA ASP A 101 -21.09 -4.63 -7.45
C ASP A 101 -21.45 -6.00 -8.07
N ARG A 102 -22.53 -6.04 -8.85
CA ARG A 102 -23.00 -7.28 -9.49
C ARG A 102 -21.97 -7.85 -10.47
N THR A 103 -21.27 -7.01 -11.23
CA THR A 103 -20.31 -7.40 -12.26
C THR A 103 -19.05 -7.96 -11.63
N MET A 104 -18.51 -7.30 -10.59
CA MET A 104 -17.36 -7.76 -9.81
C MET A 104 -17.64 -9.09 -9.13
N ARG A 105 -18.85 -9.29 -8.60
CA ARG A 105 -19.26 -10.59 -8.02
C ARG A 105 -19.23 -11.70 -9.07
N LEU A 106 -19.80 -11.48 -10.25
CA LEU A 106 -19.79 -12.44 -11.34
C LEU A 106 -18.36 -12.77 -11.78
N ALA A 107 -17.53 -11.74 -11.95
CA ALA A 107 -16.13 -11.91 -12.33
C ALA A 107 -15.36 -12.75 -11.29
N ALA A 108 -15.44 -12.36 -10.01
CA ALA A 108 -14.74 -13.05 -8.92
C ALA A 108 -15.22 -14.49 -8.69
N SER A 109 -16.48 -14.81 -9.02
CA SER A 109 -17.02 -16.18 -8.91
C SER A 109 -16.75 -17.07 -10.12
N SER A 110 -16.24 -16.52 -11.23
CA SER A 110 -16.10 -17.27 -12.48
C SER A 110 -14.77 -18.02 -12.55
N GLU A 111 -14.84 -19.34 -12.45
CA GLU A 111 -13.69 -20.22 -12.66
C GLU A 111 -13.19 -20.14 -14.11
N GLU A 112 -14.10 -20.00 -15.08
CA GLU A 112 -13.77 -19.84 -16.50
C GLU A 112 -12.89 -18.60 -16.73
N LEU A 113 -13.28 -17.45 -16.15
CA LEU A 113 -12.52 -16.21 -16.29
C LEU A 113 -11.13 -16.30 -15.66
N SER A 114 -11.00 -16.98 -14.53
CA SER A 114 -9.69 -17.16 -13.87
C SER A 114 -8.73 -18.04 -14.69
N ARG A 115 -9.27 -18.98 -15.47
CA ARG A 115 -8.52 -19.91 -16.33
C ARG A 115 -8.36 -19.47 -17.78
N LEU A 116 -8.84 -18.28 -18.15
CA LEU A 116 -8.73 -17.81 -19.53
C LEU A 116 -7.27 -17.86 -20.03
N PRO A 117 -6.98 -18.60 -21.11
CA PRO A 117 -5.63 -18.65 -21.66
C PRO A 117 -5.23 -17.26 -22.15
N ARG A 118 -3.94 -16.93 -22.01
CA ARG A 118 -3.38 -15.74 -22.65
C ARG A 118 -3.50 -15.93 -24.17
N PRO A 119 -4.02 -14.96 -24.93
CA PRO A 119 -4.02 -15.04 -26.39
C PRO A 119 -2.58 -15.22 -26.93
N ASP A 120 -2.40 -16.12 -27.89
CA ASP A 120 -1.13 -16.38 -28.60
C ASP A 120 -0.82 -15.26 -29.59
N VAL A 121 -0.69 -14.04 -29.07
CA VAL A 121 -0.37 -12.85 -29.83
C VAL A 121 1.08 -12.49 -29.49
N PRO A 122 2.03 -12.65 -30.42
CA PRO A 122 3.38 -12.15 -30.18
C PRO A 122 3.26 -10.65 -29.91
N PRO A 123 3.85 -10.13 -28.82
CA PRO A 123 3.83 -8.69 -28.58
C PRO A 123 4.45 -8.03 -29.81
N THR A 124 3.64 -7.29 -30.57
CA THR A 124 4.03 -6.68 -31.85
C THR A 124 5.18 -5.67 -31.67
N ASN A 125 5.50 -5.32 -30.43
CA ASN A 125 6.63 -4.50 -30.07
C ASN A 125 7.24 -4.98 -28.74
N PRO A 126 8.33 -5.78 -28.76
CA PRO A 126 9.09 -6.07 -27.53
C PRO A 126 9.76 -4.80 -26.96
N ASP A 127 9.86 -3.73 -27.75
CA ASP A 127 10.47 -2.45 -27.37
C ASP A 127 9.47 -1.42 -26.83
N VAL A 128 8.28 -1.83 -26.32
CA VAL A 128 7.48 -0.91 -25.50
C VAL A 128 8.40 -0.44 -24.37
N PRO A 129 8.76 0.86 -24.29
CA PRO A 129 9.67 1.28 -23.26
C PRO A 129 8.99 1.00 -21.93
N ALA A 130 9.54 0.05 -21.19
CA ALA A 130 9.37 -0.16 -19.76
C ALA A 130 9.78 1.08 -18.93
N ARG A 131 9.94 2.25 -19.55
CA ARG A 131 10.07 3.50 -18.85
C ARG A 131 8.66 4.01 -18.64
N VAL A 132 8.06 3.61 -17.52
CA VAL A 132 7.04 4.43 -16.86
C VAL A 132 7.52 5.87 -16.97
N THR A 133 6.83 6.69 -17.75
CA THR A 133 7.17 8.11 -17.90
C THR A 133 7.21 8.67 -16.50
N ARG A 134 8.43 8.92 -16.00
CA ARG A 134 8.63 9.32 -14.61
C ARG A 134 8.04 10.72 -14.50
N PRO A 135 6.99 10.95 -13.71
CA PRO A 135 6.52 12.31 -13.52
C PRO A 135 7.70 13.15 -13.01
N PRO A 136 7.95 14.33 -13.59
CA PRO A 136 8.97 15.23 -13.09
C PRO A 136 8.77 15.47 -11.57
N GLY A 137 9.82 15.26 -10.78
CA GLY A 137 9.77 15.43 -9.31
C GLY A 137 9.26 14.24 -8.49
N ALA A 138 8.67 13.22 -9.12
CA ALA A 138 8.16 12.04 -8.39
C ALA A 138 9.24 11.03 -7.98
N PHE A 139 10.52 11.31 -8.24
CA PHE A 139 11.63 10.42 -7.91
C PHE A 139 12.78 11.24 -7.34
N GLU A 140 13.29 10.83 -6.18
CA GLU A 140 14.47 11.41 -5.57
C GLU A 140 15.70 10.73 -6.20
N TYR A 141 16.35 11.40 -7.16
CA TYR A 141 17.57 10.85 -7.74
C TYR A 141 18.62 10.68 -6.64
N ARG A 142 19.00 9.42 -6.39
CA ARG A 142 20.08 9.07 -5.47
C ARG A 142 20.95 8.04 -6.16
N ALA A 143 22.14 8.45 -6.57
CA ALA A 143 23.12 7.59 -7.22
C ALA A 143 23.35 6.32 -6.37
N GLY A 144 23.27 5.14 -7.00
CA GLY A 144 23.40 3.85 -6.32
C GLY A 144 22.16 3.36 -5.55
N SER A 145 21.04 4.08 -5.58
CA SER A 145 19.81 3.61 -4.94
C SER A 145 19.21 2.41 -5.68
N ARG A 146 19.05 1.28 -4.97
CA ARG A 146 18.36 0.08 -5.46
C ARG A 146 16.91 0.33 -5.88
N THR A 147 16.28 1.38 -5.35
CA THR A 147 14.90 1.75 -5.70
C THR A 147 14.82 2.70 -6.90
N ARG A 148 15.95 2.98 -7.57
CA ARG A 148 16.06 3.93 -8.70
C ARG A 148 15.44 5.31 -8.39
N GLY A 149 15.46 5.70 -7.11
CA GLY A 149 14.90 6.97 -6.61
C GLY A 149 13.41 6.96 -6.27
N ALA A 150 12.74 5.82 -6.38
CA ALA A 150 11.31 5.70 -6.09
C ALA A 150 11.01 5.60 -4.58
N GLY A 151 11.97 5.14 -3.78
CA GLY A 151 11.87 5.11 -2.32
C GLY A 151 11.89 6.51 -1.70
N LEU A 152 11.35 6.64 -0.49
CA LEU A 152 11.38 7.87 0.30
C LEU A 152 12.40 7.77 1.43
N SER A 153 12.95 8.91 1.87
CA SER A 153 13.73 8.96 3.10
C SER A 153 12.85 8.58 4.31
N GLN A 154 13.49 8.06 5.36
CA GLN A 154 12.79 7.83 6.62
C GLN A 154 12.51 9.20 7.27
N PRO A 155 11.30 9.45 7.78
CA PRO A 155 11.01 10.69 8.49
C PRO A 155 11.97 10.86 9.67
N GLY A 156 12.53 12.06 9.80
CA GLY A 156 13.47 12.38 10.88
C GLY A 156 12.79 12.50 12.25
N PRO A 157 13.57 12.67 13.33
CA PRO A 157 13.02 12.78 14.70
C PRO A 157 11.99 13.90 14.90
N GLY A 158 12.11 15.03 14.18
CA GLY A 158 11.12 16.12 14.22
C GLY A 158 9.75 15.74 13.63
N HIS A 159 9.66 14.62 12.93
CA HIS A 159 8.43 14.05 12.36
C HIS A 159 8.04 12.74 13.06
N ALA A 160 8.55 12.47 14.27
CA ALA A 160 8.34 11.20 14.96
C ALA A 160 6.86 10.85 15.21
N PHE A 161 5.97 11.84 15.28
CA PHE A 161 4.52 11.68 15.40
C PHE A 161 3.73 12.26 14.21
N ASP A 162 4.42 12.56 13.10
CA ASP A 162 3.77 12.97 11.86
C ASP A 162 3.19 11.73 11.15
N ILE A 163 1.99 11.33 11.55
CA ILE A 163 1.32 10.11 11.10
C ILE A 163 1.19 10.08 9.57
N GLU A 164 0.94 11.23 8.93
CA GLU A 164 0.79 11.32 7.47
C GLU A 164 2.12 11.06 6.75
N HIS A 165 3.19 11.69 7.21
CA HIS A 165 4.52 11.50 6.65
C HIS A 165 4.98 10.04 6.83
N TRP A 166 4.73 9.46 7.99
CA TRP A 166 5.03 8.05 8.24
C TRP A 166 4.14 7.09 7.46
N ALA A 167 2.84 7.37 7.31
CA ALA A 167 1.95 6.56 6.49
C ALA A 167 2.43 6.53 5.03
N ARG A 168 2.87 7.69 4.50
CA ARG A 168 3.50 7.77 3.17
C ARG A 168 4.77 6.92 3.11
N HIS A 169 5.67 7.06 4.08
CA HIS A 169 6.91 6.26 4.13
C HIS A 169 6.62 4.75 4.19
N VAL A 170 5.70 4.33 5.06
CA VAL A 170 5.27 2.93 5.22
C VAL A 170 4.69 2.40 3.92
N LEU A 171 3.85 3.15 3.21
CA LEU A 171 3.30 2.71 1.93
C LEU A 171 4.41 2.36 0.91
N HIS A 172 5.46 3.16 0.84
CA HIS A 172 6.53 2.97 -0.14
C HIS A 172 7.46 1.82 0.23
N HIS A 173 7.71 1.58 1.51
CA HIS A 173 8.67 0.57 1.98
C HIS A 173 8.03 -0.73 2.46
N GLY A 174 6.75 -0.68 2.85
CA GLY A 174 5.94 -1.78 3.38
C GLY A 174 4.97 -2.38 2.37
N ARG A 175 5.05 -1.98 1.10
CA ARG A 175 4.26 -2.57 0.00
C ARG A 175 4.40 -4.10 -0.02
N PRO A 176 3.43 -4.83 -0.60
CA PRO A 176 3.46 -6.27 -0.58
C PRO A 176 4.69 -6.81 -1.34
N GLY A 177 5.20 -7.97 -0.92
CA GLY A 177 6.42 -8.54 -1.48
C GLY A 177 7.71 -7.79 -1.09
N SER A 178 7.61 -6.67 -0.35
CA SER A 178 8.77 -6.04 0.27
C SER A 178 9.45 -7.04 1.21
N THR A 179 10.78 -7.06 1.18
CA THR A 179 11.60 -7.87 2.10
C THR A 179 11.59 -7.33 3.53
N ASN A 180 10.93 -6.20 3.78
CA ASN A 180 10.85 -5.56 5.09
C ASN A 180 9.42 -5.08 5.40
N PRO A 181 8.46 -6.00 5.61
CA PRO A 181 7.08 -5.63 5.89
C PRO A 181 6.98 -4.94 7.25
N TYR A 182 6.11 -3.92 7.34
CA TYR A 182 5.80 -3.26 8.62
C TYR A 182 4.75 -4.09 9.37
N GLY A 183 5.21 -4.89 10.33
CA GLY A 183 4.30 -5.63 11.22
C GLY A 183 3.36 -4.69 11.97
N GLY A 184 2.07 -5.02 11.98
CA GLY A 184 1.06 -4.26 12.72
C GLY A 184 0.46 -3.05 11.99
N ILE A 185 0.82 -2.75 10.74
CA ILE A 185 0.18 -1.65 10.00
C ILE A 185 -0.75 -2.22 8.92
N PRO A 186 -2.08 -2.11 9.09
CA PRO A 186 -3.01 -2.54 8.06
C PRO A 186 -2.86 -1.69 6.80
N MET A 187 -2.79 -2.37 5.67
CA MET A 187 -2.81 -1.80 4.32
C MET A 187 -3.81 -2.56 3.48
N ASP A 188 -4.38 -1.91 2.47
CA ASP A 188 -5.37 -2.55 1.59
C ASP A 188 -5.00 -2.42 0.11
N TYR A 189 -5.65 -3.21 -0.75
CA TYR A 189 -5.39 -3.21 -2.21
C TYR A 189 -5.70 -1.89 -2.94
N ALA A 190 -6.21 -0.87 -2.25
CA ALA A 190 -6.30 0.49 -2.77
C ALA A 190 -5.09 1.35 -2.34
N PHE A 191 -4.01 0.73 -1.84
CA PHE A 191 -2.81 1.38 -1.33
C PHE A 191 -3.08 2.33 -0.16
N ARG A 192 -4.16 2.10 0.60
CA ARG A 192 -4.47 2.90 1.78
C ARG A 192 -3.73 2.34 2.98
N VAL A 193 -3.29 3.24 3.87
CA VAL A 193 -2.57 2.88 5.11
C VAL A 193 -3.43 3.29 6.30
N HIS A 194 -3.63 2.38 7.24
CA HIS A 194 -4.46 2.66 8.40
C HIS A 194 -3.70 3.44 9.46
N ARG A 195 -4.17 4.66 9.79
CA ARG A 195 -3.45 5.61 10.64
C ARG A 195 -3.22 5.12 12.07
N ARG A 196 -4.19 4.42 12.67
CA ARG A 196 -4.03 3.79 13.99
C ARG A 196 -2.85 2.82 14.06
N GLY A 197 -2.63 2.07 12.97
CA GLY A 197 -1.53 1.13 12.85
C GLY A 197 -0.18 1.86 12.84
N VAL A 198 -0.11 2.95 12.06
CA VAL A 198 1.06 3.83 12.00
C VAL A 198 1.38 4.41 13.36
N MET A 199 0.40 5.03 14.03
CA MET A 199 0.61 5.63 15.36
C MET A 199 1.12 4.59 16.38
N GLY A 200 0.51 3.40 16.43
CA GLY A 200 0.97 2.33 17.32
C GLY A 200 2.39 1.85 17.00
N TYR A 201 2.74 1.74 15.72
CA TYR A 201 4.11 1.43 15.29
C TYR A 201 5.11 2.51 15.74
N LEU A 202 4.76 3.79 15.61
CA LEU A 202 5.62 4.90 16.04
C LEU A 202 5.82 4.89 17.54
N LEU A 203 4.73 4.76 18.31
CA LEU A 203 4.78 4.70 19.77
C LEU A 203 5.63 3.52 20.25
N ALA A 204 5.44 2.33 19.68
CA ALA A 204 6.26 1.15 20.01
C ALA A 204 7.76 1.42 19.75
N ASN A 205 8.10 2.03 18.61
CA ASN A 205 9.49 2.30 18.24
C ASN A 205 10.17 3.38 19.06
N LEU A 206 9.40 4.37 19.54
CA LEU A 206 9.91 5.45 20.37
C LEU A 206 10.20 4.99 21.80
N LEU A 207 9.40 4.05 22.31
CA LEU A 207 9.58 3.51 23.66
C LEU A 207 10.58 2.34 23.71
N ALA A 208 10.72 1.60 22.61
CA ALA A 208 11.58 0.41 22.55
C ALA A 208 13.08 0.71 22.71
N PRO A 209 13.86 -0.25 23.23
CA PRO A 209 15.30 -0.12 23.35
C PRO A 209 15.95 -0.04 21.95
N THR A 210 17.20 0.42 21.90
CA THR A 210 17.97 0.52 20.64
C THR A 210 18.51 -0.84 20.17
N ALA A 211 18.80 -1.75 21.10
CA ALA A 211 19.29 -3.09 20.79
C ALA A 211 18.24 -3.93 20.04
N TYR A 212 18.62 -4.51 18.90
CA TYR A 212 17.68 -5.16 17.98
C TYR A 212 16.85 -6.30 18.61
N ALA A 213 17.50 -7.24 19.31
CA ALA A 213 16.81 -8.38 19.92
C ALA A 213 15.79 -7.93 20.97
N SER A 214 16.22 -7.07 21.91
CA SER A 214 15.37 -6.48 22.93
C SER A 214 14.25 -5.61 22.36
N ARG A 215 14.49 -4.95 21.21
CA ARG A 215 13.48 -4.15 20.52
C ARG A 215 12.36 -5.02 19.97
N GLN A 216 12.68 -6.13 19.30
CA GLN A 216 11.67 -7.05 18.78
C GLN A 216 10.79 -7.60 19.90
N GLU A 217 11.42 -7.99 21.01
CA GLU A 217 10.68 -8.49 22.16
C GLU A 217 9.84 -7.41 22.85
N TYR A 218 10.38 -6.19 23.01
CA TYR A 218 9.61 -5.05 23.51
C TYR A 218 8.39 -4.77 22.64
N VAL A 219 8.56 -4.67 21.32
CA VAL A 219 7.46 -4.38 20.37
C VAL A 219 6.40 -5.48 20.43
N ARG A 220 6.84 -6.74 20.55
CA ARG A 220 5.94 -7.87 20.76
C ARG A 220 5.10 -7.71 22.03
N ILE A 221 5.72 -7.42 23.17
CA ILE A 221 4.98 -7.26 24.43
C ILE A 221 4.13 -5.98 24.43
N PHE A 222 4.61 -4.89 23.84
CA PHE A 222 3.83 -3.68 23.63
C PHE A 222 2.58 -3.96 22.80
N ALA A 223 2.71 -4.71 21.70
CA ALA A 223 1.58 -5.14 20.90
C ALA A 223 0.58 -5.99 21.70
N SER A 224 1.01 -6.83 22.66
CA SER A 224 0.04 -7.57 23.51
C SER A 224 -0.73 -6.64 24.42
N VAL A 225 -0.08 -5.62 24.98
CA VAL A 225 -0.71 -4.63 25.85
C VAL A 225 -1.78 -3.87 25.09
N VAL A 226 -1.43 -3.24 23.95
CA VAL A 226 -2.39 -2.40 23.21
C VAL A 226 -3.46 -3.22 22.48
N ALA A 227 -3.21 -4.50 22.16
CA ALA A 227 -4.23 -5.39 21.62
C ALA A 227 -5.31 -5.79 22.64
N ARG A 228 -5.14 -5.50 23.93
CA ARG A 228 -6.11 -5.84 24.99
C ARG A 228 -6.83 -4.57 25.48
N PRO A 229 -8.12 -4.38 25.11
CA PRO A 229 -8.87 -3.18 25.48
C PRO A 229 -8.83 -2.88 27.00
N GLY A 230 -8.50 -1.64 27.35
CA GLY A 230 -8.44 -1.19 28.75
C GLY A 230 -7.28 -1.74 29.57
N ARG A 231 -6.37 -2.55 29.00
CA ARG A 231 -5.26 -3.14 29.77
C ARG A 231 -4.32 -2.08 30.35
N TYR A 232 -4.02 -1.05 29.57
CA TYR A 232 -3.18 0.05 30.05
C TYR A 232 -3.93 0.97 31.03
N ALA A 233 -5.24 1.18 30.82
CA ALA A 233 -6.07 1.93 31.75
C ALA A 233 -6.10 1.30 33.16
N GLU A 234 -6.17 -0.04 33.24
CA GLU A 234 -6.03 -0.78 34.50
C GLU A 234 -4.67 -0.52 35.17
N ALA A 235 -3.57 -0.52 34.41
CA ALA A 235 -2.25 -0.22 34.95
C ALA A 235 -2.14 1.22 35.50
N VAL A 236 -2.81 2.19 34.85
CA VAL A 236 -2.92 3.57 35.34
C VAL A 236 -3.75 3.63 36.63
N ALA A 237 -4.87 2.91 36.70
CA ALA A 237 -5.69 2.83 37.91
C ALA A 237 -4.90 2.22 39.09
N ASP A 238 -4.17 1.13 38.85
CA ASP A 238 -3.31 0.48 39.84
C ASP A 238 -2.15 1.40 40.28
N TYR A 239 -1.63 2.22 39.38
CA TYR A 239 -0.63 3.24 39.71
C TYR A 239 -1.23 4.31 40.63
N ASN A 240 -2.41 4.84 40.29
CA ASN A 240 -3.09 5.87 41.07
C ASN A 240 -3.44 5.38 42.48
N TYR A 241 -3.93 4.15 42.59
CA TYR A 241 -4.22 3.52 43.89
C TYR A 241 -2.98 3.45 44.78
N ARG A 242 -1.81 3.11 44.21
CA ARG A 242 -0.54 3.01 44.95
C ARG A 242 0.13 4.37 45.20
N ASN A 243 -0.21 5.39 44.44
CA ASN A 243 0.40 6.73 44.51
C ASN A 243 -0.68 7.81 44.71
N PRO A 244 -1.46 7.77 45.82
CA PRO A 244 -2.58 8.69 46.01
C PRO A 244 -2.15 10.16 46.08
N GLN A 245 -0.91 10.44 46.49
CA GLN A 245 -0.35 11.79 46.58
C GLN A 245 0.22 12.31 45.25
N GLN A 246 0.46 11.42 44.29
CA GLN A 246 1.04 11.74 42.99
C GLN A 246 0.33 10.93 41.91
N PRO A 247 -0.95 11.24 41.63
CA PRO A 247 -1.70 10.52 40.62
C PRO A 247 -1.04 10.68 39.25
N PHE A 248 -1.31 9.70 38.39
CA PHE A 248 -0.90 9.71 37.01
C PHE A 248 -1.43 10.96 36.32
N THR A 249 -0.50 11.77 35.81
CA THR A 249 -0.81 12.93 34.98
C THR A 249 -0.35 12.62 33.56
N PRO A 250 -1.25 12.54 32.58
CA PRO A 250 -0.89 12.22 31.21
C PRO A 250 -0.01 13.32 30.62
N LEU A 251 0.88 12.91 29.72
CA LEU A 251 1.73 13.78 28.93
C LEU A 251 0.87 14.79 28.14
N GLN A 252 1.22 16.07 28.24
CA GLN A 252 0.54 17.17 27.54
C GLN A 252 1.45 17.74 26.45
N ALA A 253 0.89 18.10 25.29
CA ALA A 253 1.59 18.70 24.16
C ALA A 253 1.82 20.23 24.38
N PRO A 254 2.70 20.93 23.63
CA PRO A 254 3.19 20.60 22.29
C PRO A 254 4.50 19.81 22.24
N GLU A 255 5.42 20.00 23.18
CA GLU A 255 6.73 19.36 23.20
C GLU A 255 6.81 18.33 24.31
N PHE A 256 7.36 17.15 24.00
CA PHE A 256 7.54 16.11 25.00
C PHE A 256 8.84 15.35 24.81
N THR A 257 9.31 14.74 25.89
CA THR A 257 10.50 13.90 25.88
C THR A 257 10.09 12.48 26.20
N ILE A 258 10.44 11.55 25.32
CA ILE A 258 10.17 10.12 25.52
C ILE A 258 11.49 9.42 25.84
N GLN A 259 11.51 8.75 26.98
CA GLN A 259 12.60 7.89 27.41
C GLN A 259 12.39 6.47 26.91
N ARG A 260 13.39 5.97 26.17
CA ARG A 260 13.43 4.57 25.79
C ARG A 260 13.69 3.72 27.01
N ILE A 261 13.08 2.54 27.04
CA ILE A 261 13.47 1.55 28.04
C ILE A 261 14.93 1.14 27.81
N VAL A 262 15.66 0.98 28.90
CA VAL A 262 17.01 0.41 28.89
C VAL A 262 16.95 -0.90 29.65
N ILE A 263 17.33 -1.98 28.98
CA ILE A 263 17.29 -3.33 29.52
C ILE A 263 18.71 -3.67 29.97
N ALA A 264 18.88 -3.80 31.28
CA ALA A 264 20.19 -4.00 31.89
C ALA A 264 20.85 -5.32 31.45
N ASP A 265 20.05 -6.39 31.35
CA ASP A 265 20.48 -7.67 30.78
C ASP A 265 19.60 -8.03 29.56
N PRO A 266 20.14 -7.92 28.33
CA PRO A 266 19.43 -8.33 27.12
C PRO A 266 18.97 -9.78 27.10
N ARG A 267 19.49 -10.65 28.00
CA ARG A 267 19.11 -12.06 28.13
C ARG A 267 17.92 -12.29 29.05
N ALA A 268 17.59 -11.34 29.93
CA ALA A 268 16.49 -11.48 30.90
C ALA A 268 15.10 -11.45 30.24
N GLY A 269 15.02 -11.08 28.96
CA GLY A 269 13.77 -10.89 28.24
C GLY A 269 13.04 -9.62 28.65
N VAL A 270 12.03 -9.22 27.88
CA VAL A 270 11.16 -8.07 28.20
C VAL A 270 9.84 -8.58 28.74
N THR A 271 9.44 -8.11 29.90
CA THR A 271 8.17 -8.48 30.54
C THR A 271 7.07 -7.46 30.27
N GLU A 272 5.81 -7.89 30.40
CA GLU A 272 4.66 -6.98 30.31
C GLU A 272 4.73 -5.86 31.35
N GLN A 273 5.16 -6.18 32.58
CA GLN A 273 5.28 -5.21 33.65
C GLN A 273 6.31 -4.12 33.34
N GLU A 274 7.43 -4.47 32.69
CA GLU A 274 8.43 -3.49 32.26
C GLU A 274 7.91 -2.58 31.15
N VAL A 275 7.15 -3.11 30.19
CA VAL A 275 6.51 -2.29 29.15
C VAL A 275 5.48 -1.35 29.76
N LEU A 276 4.59 -1.85 30.63
CA LEU A 276 3.59 -1.02 31.33
C LEU A 276 4.25 0.06 32.17
N ARG A 277 5.31 -0.29 32.92
CA ARG A 277 6.09 0.67 33.71
C ARG A 277 6.72 1.72 32.83
N ASN A 278 7.36 1.33 31.72
CA ASN A 278 7.95 2.28 30.78
C ASN A 278 6.91 3.24 30.17
N MET A 279 5.71 2.76 29.83
CA MET A 279 4.61 3.62 29.38
C MET A 279 4.14 4.58 30.48
N LEU A 280 4.02 4.10 31.73
CA LEU A 280 3.66 4.93 32.89
C LEU A 280 4.72 6.00 33.19
N ASP A 281 6.00 5.64 33.17
CA ASP A 281 7.12 6.56 33.43
C ASP A 281 7.18 7.66 32.35
N ASN A 282 6.84 7.33 31.10
CA ASN A 282 6.69 8.27 30.00
C ASN A 282 5.37 9.05 29.98
N ARG A 283 4.49 8.80 30.96
CA ARG A 283 3.16 9.44 31.06
C ARG A 283 2.31 9.28 29.79
N ILE A 284 2.42 8.17 29.07
CA ILE A 284 1.67 7.95 27.82
C ILE A 284 0.16 8.08 28.08
N PRO A 285 -0.58 8.93 27.36
CA PRO A 285 -2.04 9.03 27.54
C PRO A 285 -2.74 7.70 27.26
N VAL A 286 -3.79 7.38 28.04
CA VAL A 286 -4.57 6.15 27.84
C VAL A 286 -5.16 6.09 26.42
N GLU A 287 -5.67 7.22 25.93
CA GLU A 287 -6.21 7.37 24.58
C GLU A 287 -5.18 7.08 23.47
N TRP A 288 -3.87 7.28 23.70
CA TRP A 288 -2.83 6.89 22.73
C TRP A 288 -2.65 5.38 22.66
N ALA A 289 -2.68 4.71 23.83
CA ALA A 289 -2.61 3.26 23.90
C ALA A 289 -3.86 2.61 23.28
N ASP A 290 -5.04 3.16 23.56
CA ASP A 290 -6.32 2.72 22.97
C ASP A 290 -6.33 2.95 21.44
N HIS A 291 -5.85 4.10 20.98
CA HIS A 291 -5.72 4.38 19.55
C HIS A 291 -4.76 3.41 18.85
N ALA A 292 -3.73 2.92 19.54
CA ALA A 292 -2.79 1.91 19.05
C ALA A 292 -3.37 0.47 19.01
N TYR A 293 -4.64 0.26 19.38
CA TYR A 293 -5.28 -1.07 19.38
C TYR A 293 -5.12 -1.82 18.05
N THR A 294 -5.38 -1.15 16.92
CA THR A 294 -5.27 -1.77 15.59
C THR A 294 -3.83 -2.22 15.30
N PHE A 295 -2.82 -1.49 15.80
CA PHE A 295 -1.43 -1.91 15.66
C PHE A 295 -1.19 -3.26 16.34
N GLY A 296 -1.57 -3.37 17.62
CA GLY A 296 -1.44 -4.62 18.37
C GLY A 296 -2.16 -5.76 17.67
N LEU A 297 -3.41 -5.52 17.27
CA LEU A 297 -4.24 -6.52 16.59
C LEU A 297 -3.56 -7.12 15.34
N TYR A 298 -3.06 -6.27 14.44
CA TYR A 298 -2.40 -6.72 13.21
C TYR A 298 -1.01 -7.27 13.46
N TYR A 299 -0.29 -6.75 14.47
CA TYR A 299 1.02 -7.27 14.82
C TYR A 299 0.89 -8.75 15.20
N TRP A 300 -0.14 -9.09 15.97
CA TRP A 300 -0.45 -10.48 16.34
C TRP A 300 -0.92 -11.33 15.17
N ALA A 301 -1.87 -10.82 14.38
CA ALA A 301 -2.39 -11.57 13.24
C ALA A 301 -1.30 -11.90 12.21
N PHE A 302 -0.37 -10.98 11.97
CA PHE A 302 0.69 -11.15 10.98
C PHE A 302 1.81 -12.08 11.46
N ASN A 303 2.38 -11.81 12.64
CA ASN A 303 3.59 -12.52 13.09
C ASN A 303 3.31 -13.91 13.64
N TYR A 304 2.07 -14.21 14.05
CA TYR A 304 1.81 -15.38 14.90
C TYR A 304 0.64 -16.24 14.47
N ALA A 305 0.06 -15.96 13.30
CA ALA A 305 -0.87 -16.85 12.62
C ALA A 305 -0.35 -18.31 12.56
N ASN A 306 0.96 -18.51 12.32
CA ASN A 306 1.54 -19.83 12.04
C ASN A 306 2.65 -20.29 13.00
N SER A 307 2.87 -19.60 14.13
CA SER A 307 3.96 -19.96 15.05
C SER A 307 3.50 -20.99 16.10
N GLY A 308 3.94 -22.24 15.94
CA GLY A 308 3.68 -23.30 16.92
C GLY A 308 4.39 -23.11 18.27
N ALA A 309 5.54 -22.43 18.29
CA ALA A 309 6.41 -22.31 19.45
C ALA A 309 5.87 -21.39 20.57
N SER A 310 4.76 -20.67 20.35
CA SER A 310 4.20 -19.73 21.33
C SER A 310 2.67 -19.68 21.31
N ALA A 311 2.02 -20.71 20.78
CA ALA A 311 0.58 -20.78 20.60
C ALA A 311 -0.22 -20.61 21.91
N SER A 312 0.29 -21.12 23.04
CA SER A 312 -0.37 -20.99 24.35
C SER A 312 -0.40 -19.55 24.85
N PHE A 313 0.72 -18.84 24.76
CA PHE A 313 0.82 -17.42 25.11
C PHE A 313 -0.07 -16.56 24.20
N PHE A 314 -0.09 -16.80 22.88
CA PHE A 314 -0.95 -16.02 21.99
C PHE A 314 -2.42 -16.30 22.21
N ARG A 315 -2.77 -17.55 22.49
CA ARG A 315 -4.14 -17.93 22.79
C ARG A 315 -4.62 -17.20 24.06
N SER A 316 -3.81 -17.15 25.12
CA SER A 316 -4.22 -16.45 26.34
C SER A 316 -4.38 -14.94 26.14
N ILE A 317 -3.52 -14.29 25.36
CA ILE A 317 -3.67 -12.86 25.00
C ILE A 317 -4.96 -12.63 24.20
N ASP A 318 -5.26 -13.49 23.23
CA ASP A 318 -6.46 -13.36 22.42
C ASP A 318 -7.75 -13.71 23.19
N ASP A 319 -7.69 -14.66 24.13
CA ASP A 319 -8.80 -14.99 25.03
C ASP A 319 -9.15 -13.77 25.90
N ASP A 320 -8.16 -13.19 26.56
CA ASP A 320 -8.33 -11.97 27.36
C ASP A 320 -8.83 -10.80 26.51
N ARG A 321 -8.32 -10.63 25.29
CA ARG A 321 -8.81 -9.62 24.34
C ARG A 321 -10.29 -9.80 24.02
N VAL A 322 -10.74 -11.02 23.71
CA VAL A 322 -12.16 -11.28 23.39
C VAL A 322 -13.05 -10.97 24.59
N VAL A 323 -12.68 -11.40 25.79
CA VAL A 323 -13.41 -11.09 27.02
C VAL A 323 -13.50 -9.58 27.25
N ARG A 324 -12.40 -8.85 27.02
CA ARG A 324 -12.37 -7.38 27.14
C ARG A 324 -13.23 -6.70 26.08
N LEU A 325 -13.22 -7.17 24.84
CA LEU A 325 -14.11 -6.67 23.78
C LEU A 325 -15.58 -6.82 24.16
N ASP A 326 -15.98 -7.91 24.82
CA ASP A 326 -17.35 -8.08 25.29
C ASP A 326 -17.71 -7.12 26.43
N ARG A 327 -16.74 -6.78 27.28
CA ARG A 327 -16.94 -5.88 28.42
C ARG A 327 -16.93 -4.40 28.02
N THR A 328 -16.02 -4.00 27.15
CA THR A 328 -15.72 -2.58 26.89
C THR A 328 -15.84 -2.17 25.42
N GLY A 329 -16.03 -3.12 24.50
CA GLY A 329 -16.01 -2.86 23.07
C GLY A 329 -14.62 -2.58 22.50
N VAL A 330 -14.60 -2.14 21.24
CA VAL A 330 -13.37 -1.70 20.55
C VAL A 330 -12.92 -0.37 21.16
N PRO A 331 -11.62 -0.21 21.51
CA PRO A 331 -11.11 1.04 22.05
C PRO A 331 -11.40 2.24 21.13
N PRO A 332 -11.77 3.41 21.70
CA PRO A 332 -12.03 4.61 20.92
C PRO A 332 -10.76 5.08 20.21
N ALA A 333 -10.93 5.72 19.05
CA ALA A 333 -9.83 6.46 18.43
C ALA A 333 -9.88 7.93 18.79
N ILE A 334 -8.68 8.52 18.69
CA ILE A 334 -8.47 9.94 18.48
C ILE A 334 -8.94 10.31 17.07
N PRO A 335 -10.04 11.09 16.91
CA PRO A 335 -10.69 11.30 15.61
C PRO A 335 -9.77 11.88 14.54
N GLN A 336 -8.93 12.86 14.89
CA GLN A 336 -8.01 13.50 13.94
C GLN A 336 -6.92 12.55 13.40
N TRP A 337 -6.69 11.42 14.05
CA TRP A 337 -5.69 10.43 13.67
C TRP A 337 -6.33 9.14 13.18
N ASP A 338 -7.65 9.09 13.01
CA ASP A 338 -8.36 7.86 12.65
C ASP A 338 -8.50 7.68 11.13
N GLY A 339 -8.86 6.45 10.75
CA GLY A 339 -9.23 6.07 9.41
C GLY A 339 -8.04 5.80 8.49
N TRP A 340 -8.34 5.87 7.20
CA TRP A 340 -7.44 5.51 6.12
C TRP A 340 -6.74 6.73 5.55
N ARG A 341 -5.41 6.65 5.46
CA ARG A 341 -4.61 7.56 4.64
C ARG A 341 -4.71 7.10 3.19
N HIS A 342 -5.27 7.94 2.34
CA HIS A 342 -5.40 7.66 0.91
C HIS A 342 -4.10 7.97 0.15
N PRO A 343 -3.71 7.16 -0.83
CA PRO A 343 -2.56 7.46 -1.66
C PRO A 343 -2.83 8.66 -2.57
N THR A 344 -1.82 9.49 -2.78
CA THR A 344 -1.83 10.49 -3.85
C THR A 344 -1.51 9.82 -5.20
N THR A 345 -1.77 10.52 -6.31
CA THR A 345 -1.36 10.06 -7.65
C THR A 345 0.16 9.81 -7.73
N GLU A 346 0.95 10.64 -7.05
CA GLU A 346 2.41 10.45 -6.96
C GLU A 346 2.75 9.15 -6.23
N ASP A 347 2.11 8.87 -5.09
CA ASP A 347 2.34 7.64 -4.34
C ASP A 347 2.00 6.40 -5.16
N ILE A 348 0.86 6.41 -5.85
CA ILE A 348 0.44 5.29 -6.73
C ILE A 348 1.52 5.06 -7.79
N THR A 349 1.98 6.12 -8.45
CA THR A 349 3.00 6.03 -9.51
C THR A 349 4.32 5.46 -8.98
N ARG A 350 4.77 5.91 -7.80
CA ARG A 350 6.00 5.43 -7.16
C ARG A 350 5.88 3.97 -6.74
N VAL A 351 4.77 3.59 -6.09
CA VAL A 351 4.53 2.21 -5.65
C VAL A 351 4.45 1.26 -6.85
N GLN A 352 3.72 1.63 -7.91
CA GLN A 352 3.66 0.82 -9.14
C GLN A 352 5.03 0.67 -9.79
N THR A 353 5.83 1.74 -9.83
CA THR A 353 7.21 1.68 -10.34
C THR A 353 8.06 0.74 -9.50
N LEU A 354 7.96 0.82 -8.17
CA LEU A 354 8.69 -0.06 -7.26
C LEU A 354 8.31 -1.54 -7.44
N MET A 355 7.03 -1.84 -7.58
CA MET A 355 6.54 -3.20 -7.81
C MET A 355 7.00 -3.73 -9.17
N TYR A 356 7.00 -2.88 -10.19
CA TYR A 356 7.53 -3.23 -11.51
C TYR A 356 9.02 -3.60 -11.45
N LEU A 357 9.82 -2.79 -10.75
CA LEU A 357 11.25 -3.08 -10.56
C LEU A 357 11.47 -4.39 -9.79
N GLU A 358 10.64 -4.68 -8.78
CA GLU A 358 10.72 -5.95 -8.04
C GLU A 358 10.31 -7.15 -8.89
N LEU A 359 9.31 -7.00 -9.76
CA LEU A 359 8.92 -8.05 -10.69
C LEU A 359 10.05 -8.32 -11.71
N GLU A 360 10.61 -7.27 -12.31
CA GLU A 360 11.73 -7.41 -13.27
C GLU A 360 13.00 -7.99 -12.62
N GLU A 361 13.41 -7.44 -11.47
CA GLU A 361 14.70 -7.78 -10.87
C GLU A 361 14.65 -9.04 -9.99
N ARG A 362 13.48 -9.40 -9.45
CA ARG A 362 13.33 -10.48 -8.45
C ARG A 362 12.25 -11.50 -8.79
N ASN A 363 11.52 -11.33 -9.88
CA ASN A 363 10.39 -12.20 -10.25
C ASN A 363 9.36 -12.35 -9.11
N MET A 364 9.11 -11.26 -8.37
CA MET A 364 8.15 -11.22 -7.28
C MET A 364 6.86 -10.54 -7.74
N ASP A 365 5.73 -11.25 -7.75
CA ASP A 365 4.43 -10.63 -7.93
C ASP A 365 3.91 -10.08 -6.60
N CYS A 366 4.16 -8.79 -6.38
CA CYS A 366 3.69 -8.08 -5.19
C CYS A 366 2.16 -8.15 -5.05
N LEU A 367 1.38 -8.19 -6.13
CA LEU A 367 -0.08 -8.13 -6.01
C LEU A 367 -0.73 -9.45 -5.58
N GLU A 368 0.04 -10.54 -5.58
CA GLU A 368 -0.40 -11.82 -5.03
C GLU A 368 -0.13 -11.97 -3.52
N SER A 369 0.59 -11.02 -2.90
CA SER A 369 0.83 -11.08 -1.46
C SER A 369 -0.47 -10.92 -0.69
N ARG A 370 -0.69 -11.91 0.17
CA ARG A 370 -1.87 -12.08 1.01
C ARG A 370 -1.84 -11.21 2.27
N ASP A 371 -0.88 -10.30 2.37
CA ASP A 371 -0.67 -9.50 3.58
C ASP A 371 -1.56 -8.26 3.62
N TRP A 372 -2.27 -7.99 2.52
CA TRP A 372 -3.11 -6.81 2.33
C TRP A 372 -4.59 -7.14 2.52
N LEU A 373 -5.29 -6.20 3.16
CA LEU A 373 -6.73 -6.25 3.32
C LEU A 373 -7.43 -6.00 2.00
N ARG A 374 -8.60 -6.63 1.84
CA ARG A 374 -9.51 -6.25 0.76
C ARG A 374 -10.01 -4.84 0.99
N VAL A 375 -10.22 -4.10 -0.10
CA VAL A 375 -10.83 -2.77 -0.05
C VAL A 375 -12.20 -2.88 0.61
N GLY A 376 -12.43 -2.10 1.67
CA GLY A 376 -13.67 -2.11 2.46
C GLY A 376 -13.80 -3.26 3.45
N GLN A 377 -12.75 -4.06 3.65
CA GLN A 377 -12.69 -5.01 4.75
C GLN A 377 -12.60 -4.27 6.09
N ASP A 378 -13.29 -4.81 7.09
CA ASP A 378 -13.21 -4.30 8.46
C ASP A 378 -11.79 -4.52 8.99
N VAL A 379 -11.20 -3.46 9.51
CA VAL A 379 -9.89 -3.52 10.15
C VAL A 379 -9.99 -4.18 11.52
N HIS A 380 -11.13 -4.12 12.19
CA HIS A 380 -11.31 -4.74 13.49
C HIS A 380 -11.97 -6.12 13.32
N PHE A 381 -11.31 -7.15 13.80
CA PHE A 381 -11.87 -8.50 13.85
C PHE A 381 -11.91 -9.01 15.28
N ARG A 382 -13.02 -9.68 15.60
CA ARG A 382 -13.30 -10.14 16.97
C ARG A 382 -12.29 -11.19 17.43
N GLU A 383 -12.00 -12.19 16.62
CA GLU A 383 -11.05 -13.28 16.93
C GLU A 383 -9.91 -13.26 15.93
N LEU A 384 -8.70 -13.62 16.36
CA LEU A 384 -7.57 -13.75 15.42
C LEU A 384 -7.93 -14.78 14.33
N PRO A 385 -7.62 -14.52 13.04
CA PRO A 385 -7.94 -15.43 11.94
C PRO A 385 -7.45 -16.87 12.15
N SER A 386 -6.33 -17.05 12.86
CA SER A 386 -5.75 -18.36 13.17
C SER A 386 -6.63 -19.25 14.05
N ARG A 387 -7.54 -18.70 14.86
CA ARG A 387 -8.40 -19.49 15.75
C ARG A 387 -9.44 -20.32 15.01
N ARG A 388 -9.98 -19.80 13.91
CA ARG A 388 -11.13 -20.42 13.25
C ARG A 388 -10.75 -21.57 12.34
N GLY A 389 -9.45 -21.80 12.09
CA GLY A 389 -8.98 -22.58 10.93
C GLY A 389 -9.40 -21.98 9.58
N GLN A 390 -10.28 -20.99 9.60
CA GLN A 390 -10.68 -20.11 8.52
C GLN A 390 -9.67 -18.98 8.49
N TYR A 391 -8.52 -19.27 7.92
CA TYR A 391 -7.89 -18.20 7.18
C TYR A 391 -8.88 -17.79 6.11
N PRO A 392 -9.27 -16.51 6.02
CA PRO A 392 -9.66 -16.02 4.71
C PRO A 392 -8.56 -16.46 3.75
N ALA A 393 -8.88 -17.18 2.67
CA ALA A 393 -7.88 -17.70 1.73
C ALA A 393 -6.92 -16.63 1.17
N HIS A 394 -7.22 -15.35 1.42
CA HIS A 394 -6.45 -14.17 1.09
C HIS A 394 -5.50 -13.65 2.20
N ILE A 395 -5.38 -14.28 3.38
CA ILE A 395 -4.43 -13.91 4.45
C ILE A 395 -3.61 -15.13 4.89
N LEU A 396 -2.68 -15.61 4.06
CA LEU A 396 -1.66 -16.60 4.43
C LEU A 396 -0.56 -16.73 3.37
N THR A 397 0.63 -16.18 3.60
CA THR A 397 1.85 -16.89 4.04
C THR A 397 2.93 -15.82 4.20
N PRO A 398 3.55 -15.62 5.37
CA PRO A 398 4.80 -14.89 5.39
C PRO A 398 5.81 -15.67 4.53
N PRO A 399 6.65 -15.00 3.72
CA PRO A 399 7.76 -15.68 3.08
C PRO A 399 8.57 -16.38 4.16
N THR A 400 8.89 -17.65 3.93
CA THR A 400 9.73 -18.48 4.80
C THR A 400 11.15 -17.93 4.80
N HIS A 401 11.37 -16.78 5.42
CA HIS A 401 12.69 -16.31 5.78
C HIS A 401 13.03 -16.97 7.11
N GLY A 402 14.09 -17.78 7.10
CA GLY A 402 14.59 -18.51 8.25
C GLY A 402 14.91 -17.57 9.42
N LEU A 403 13.92 -17.29 10.24
CA LEU A 403 14.14 -17.04 11.65
C LEU A 403 14.40 -18.41 12.24
N THR A 404 15.67 -18.77 12.34
CA THR A 404 16.12 -19.89 13.17
C THR A 404 15.59 -19.63 14.57
N SER A 405 14.47 -20.30 14.90
CA SER A 405 13.94 -20.35 16.25
C SER A 405 15.01 -20.99 17.12
N GLN A 406 15.82 -20.19 17.81
CA GLN A 406 16.59 -20.72 18.92
C GLN A 406 15.58 -21.12 19.99
N ASN A 407 15.38 -22.43 20.13
CA ASN A 407 14.61 -23.03 21.21
C ASN A 407 15.26 -22.65 22.54
N VAL A 408 14.74 -21.61 23.20
CA VAL A 408 15.03 -21.35 24.60
C VAL A 408 13.95 -22.05 25.42
N THR A 409 14.28 -23.24 25.90
CA THR A 409 13.49 -23.93 26.93
C THR A 409 13.60 -23.11 28.21
N ALA A 410 12.53 -22.39 28.58
CA ALA A 410 12.48 -21.67 29.84
C ALA A 410 12.21 -22.64 30.99
N THR A 411 13.22 -22.85 31.84
CA THR A 411 13.07 -23.48 33.16
C THR A 411 12.65 -22.40 34.18
N PRO A 412 11.65 -22.62 35.04
CA PRO A 412 11.27 -21.63 36.03
C PRO A 412 12.28 -21.66 37.18
N SER A 413 12.97 -20.55 37.44
CA SER A 413 13.71 -20.37 38.70
C SER A 413 13.62 -18.93 39.20
N GLY A 414 12.96 -18.79 40.34
CA GLY A 414 13.48 -18.12 41.54
C GLY A 414 13.99 -16.68 41.42
N ALA A 415 13.22 -15.77 42.02
CA ALA A 415 13.63 -14.54 42.72
C ALA A 415 14.89 -13.81 42.20
N SER A 416 14.70 -12.64 41.58
CA SER A 416 15.80 -11.71 41.33
C SER A 416 15.42 -10.28 41.73
N THR A 417 16.33 -9.71 42.51
CA THR A 417 16.32 -8.41 43.16
C THR A 417 16.46 -7.27 42.15
N SER A 418 15.67 -6.21 42.36
CA SER A 418 15.66 -4.98 41.57
C SER A 418 17.05 -4.32 41.54
N THR A 419 17.67 -4.27 40.36
CA THR A 419 18.85 -3.43 40.11
C THR A 419 18.43 -2.27 39.20
N ALA A 420 18.84 -1.06 39.57
CA ALA A 420 18.38 0.19 38.94
C ALA A 420 18.72 0.27 37.45
N ALA A 421 17.72 0.58 36.62
CA ALA A 421 17.88 0.84 35.20
C ALA A 421 18.34 2.29 34.95
N THR A 422 19.26 2.48 34.01
CA THR A 422 19.76 3.80 33.59
C THR A 422 19.04 4.22 32.30
N SER A 423 18.42 5.39 32.25
CA SER A 423 17.65 5.84 31.07
C SER A 423 18.50 6.53 30.00
N THR A 424 18.23 6.25 28.72
CA THR A 424 18.71 7.07 27.59
C THR A 424 17.56 7.95 27.10
N THR A 425 17.78 9.26 27.10
CA THR A 425 16.75 10.25 26.76
C THR A 425 16.76 10.55 25.27
N VAL A 426 15.60 10.52 24.62
CA VAL A 426 15.43 11.04 23.26
C VAL A 426 14.48 12.25 23.33
N ALA A 427 15.02 13.44 23.11
CA ALA A 427 14.19 14.62 22.94
C ALA A 427 13.49 14.55 21.58
N VAL A 428 12.15 14.61 21.58
CA VAL A 428 11.34 14.59 20.36
C VAL A 428 10.51 15.87 20.34
N THR A 429 10.93 16.84 19.54
CA THR A 429 10.11 18.02 19.30
C THR A 429 9.03 17.66 18.29
N ALA A 430 7.83 17.32 18.77
CA ALA A 430 6.67 17.15 17.91
C ALA A 430 6.04 18.52 17.69
N SER A 431 6.10 19.07 16.48
CA SER A 431 5.27 20.23 16.15
C SER A 431 3.83 19.74 16.01
N ALA A 432 2.95 20.21 16.88
CA ALA A 432 1.51 19.98 16.71
C ALA A 432 1.08 20.61 15.38
N VAL A 433 0.91 19.79 14.35
CA VAL A 433 0.35 20.27 13.07
C VAL A 433 -1.09 20.63 13.35
N THR A 434 -1.37 21.93 13.39
CA THR A 434 -2.74 22.44 13.34
C THR A 434 -3.26 22.15 11.93
N GLN A 435 -3.82 20.96 11.71
CA GLN A 435 -4.50 20.67 10.46
C GLN A 435 -5.80 21.48 10.44
N THR A 436 -5.86 22.49 9.58
CA THR A 436 -7.14 23.05 9.15
C THR A 436 -7.98 21.90 8.57
N PRO A 437 -9.26 21.74 8.97
CA PRO A 437 -10.10 20.68 8.45
C PRO A 437 -10.21 20.85 6.93
N VAL A 438 -9.57 19.95 6.18
CA VAL A 438 -9.78 19.81 4.75
C VAL A 438 -10.93 18.82 4.60
N ASP A 439 -12.10 19.30 4.18
CA ASP A 439 -13.25 18.46 3.86
C ASP A 439 -12.84 17.42 2.79
N PRO A 440 -12.81 16.11 3.11
CA PRO A 440 -12.35 15.10 2.16
C PRO A 440 -13.35 14.83 1.02
N ILE A 441 -14.55 15.44 1.05
CA ILE A 441 -15.60 15.26 0.03
C ILE A 441 -15.47 16.27 -1.13
N ASN A 442 -14.83 17.43 -0.93
CA ASN A 442 -14.71 18.45 -1.98
C ASN A 442 -13.43 18.34 -2.85
N ALA A 443 -12.44 17.54 -2.44
CA ALA A 443 -11.19 17.39 -3.19
C ALA A 443 -11.27 16.42 -4.39
N LEU A 444 -12.38 15.69 -4.57
CA LEU A 444 -12.54 14.72 -5.66
C LEU A 444 -13.78 14.92 -6.56
N MET A 445 -14.59 15.96 -6.33
CA MET A 445 -15.87 16.18 -7.05
C MET A 445 -16.15 17.66 -7.43
N GLY A 446 -15.14 18.54 -7.40
CA GLY A 446 -15.33 19.99 -7.40
C GLY A 446 -15.08 20.76 -8.70
N PRO A 447 -15.37 20.25 -9.91
CA PRO A 447 -16.13 21.09 -10.85
C PRO A 447 -17.00 20.30 -11.87
N LEU A 448 -17.89 19.40 -11.43
CA LEU A 448 -18.87 18.76 -12.34
C LEU A 448 -20.35 19.00 -11.98
N ALA A 449 -20.64 19.71 -10.88
CA ALA A 449 -22.01 19.91 -10.42
C ALA A 449 -22.66 21.24 -10.83
N GLN A 450 -21.98 22.14 -11.56
CA GLN A 450 -22.52 23.47 -11.88
C GLN A 450 -22.88 23.72 -13.36
N ALA A 451 -22.83 22.71 -14.23
CA ALA A 451 -23.09 22.89 -15.67
C ALA A 451 -24.37 22.20 -16.20
N ALA A 452 -25.21 21.60 -15.35
CA ALA A 452 -26.33 20.76 -15.81
C ALA A 452 -27.74 21.27 -15.45
N ILE A 453 -27.91 22.56 -15.13
CA ILE A 453 -29.25 23.17 -15.01
C ILE A 453 -29.23 24.53 -15.70
N SER A 454 -29.54 24.54 -17.01
CA SER A 454 -30.35 25.55 -17.72
C SER A 454 -30.15 25.46 -19.24
N ALA A 455 -31.05 24.73 -19.90
CA ALA A 455 -31.41 24.89 -21.31
C ALA A 455 -32.85 24.34 -21.41
N SER A 456 -33.87 25.04 -21.90
CA SER A 456 -34.03 25.89 -23.09
C SER A 456 -35.28 26.82 -22.87
N PRO A 457 -35.66 27.79 -23.74
CA PRO A 457 -35.77 27.66 -25.20
C PRO A 457 -35.14 28.79 -26.04
N GLY A 458 -34.91 28.52 -27.33
CA GLY A 458 -34.49 29.48 -28.38
C GLY A 458 -35.56 30.55 -28.71
N PRO A 459 -35.52 31.27 -29.87
CA PRO A 459 -34.84 30.94 -31.13
C PRO A 459 -34.15 32.13 -31.86
N ALA A 460 -33.59 31.84 -33.06
CA ALA A 460 -33.62 32.65 -34.30
C ALA A 460 -32.25 32.89 -35.00
N LEU A 461 -32.13 32.21 -36.15
CA LEU A 461 -31.71 32.68 -37.48
C LEU A 461 -30.78 33.91 -37.60
N GLY A 462 -29.68 33.72 -38.33
CA GLY A 462 -28.89 34.79 -38.97
C GLY A 462 -27.67 34.25 -39.70
N ASP A 463 -27.83 33.97 -41.00
CA ASP A 463 -26.76 33.84 -42.00
C ASP A 463 -25.94 35.14 -42.11
N VAL A 464 -24.61 35.04 -42.24
CA VAL A 464 -23.78 35.89 -43.13
C VAL A 464 -22.48 35.15 -43.52
N ASP A 465 -22.20 35.18 -44.82
CA ASP A 465 -21.06 34.68 -45.59
C ASP A 465 -19.69 35.36 -45.36
N GLN A 466 -18.64 34.65 -45.85
CA GLN A 466 -17.37 35.13 -46.46
C GLN A 466 -16.37 35.88 -45.54
N GLU A 467 -15.05 35.70 -45.63
CA GLU A 467 -14.19 35.78 -46.82
C GLU A 467 -12.76 35.25 -46.55
N MET A 468 -12.04 34.96 -47.65
CA MET A 468 -10.68 34.44 -47.79
C MET A 468 -9.53 35.41 -47.45
N ALA A 469 -8.37 34.87 -47.05
CA ALA A 469 -7.01 35.16 -47.57
C ALA A 469 -6.00 34.20 -46.89
N SER A 470 -5.18 33.35 -47.54
CA SER A 470 -4.24 33.44 -48.68
C SER A 470 -2.86 34.03 -48.35
N ALA A 471 -1.87 33.12 -48.24
CA ALA A 471 -0.44 33.21 -48.62
C ALA A 471 0.50 34.14 -47.79
N THR A 472 1.81 33.90 -47.60
CA THR A 472 2.83 33.25 -48.45
C THR A 472 4.13 32.94 -47.63
N ASP A 473 4.82 31.89 -48.05
CA ASP A 473 6.27 31.57 -48.12
C ASP A 473 7.38 32.54 -47.66
N THR A 474 8.47 32.00 -47.08
CA THR A 474 9.84 31.80 -47.66
C THR A 474 10.84 31.33 -46.58
N ALA A 475 11.55 30.18 -46.74
CA ALA A 475 12.96 29.98 -47.20
C ALA A 475 14.03 30.46 -46.17
N GLU A 476 15.19 29.84 -45.84
CA GLU A 476 16.22 29.01 -46.49
C GLU A 476 17.16 28.46 -45.37
N ALA A 477 17.53 27.18 -45.32
CA ALA A 477 18.80 26.58 -45.75
C ALA A 477 20.13 27.13 -45.14
N THR A 478 20.87 26.28 -44.40
CA THR A 478 22.35 26.14 -44.57
C THR A 478 22.90 24.84 -43.96
N ASN A 479 23.71 24.17 -44.78
CA ASN A 479 24.53 22.98 -44.52
C ASN A 479 25.77 23.27 -43.66
N HIS A 480 26.29 22.26 -42.95
CA HIS A 480 27.73 21.98 -42.93
C HIS A 480 28.04 20.50 -42.65
N SER A 481 28.97 19.97 -43.44
CA SER A 481 29.49 18.61 -43.50
C SER A 481 30.87 18.51 -42.83
N ALA A 482 31.22 17.33 -42.31
CA ALA A 482 32.57 16.70 -42.23
C ALA A 482 32.35 15.27 -41.64
N SER A 483 32.63 14.12 -42.29
CA SER A 483 33.92 13.51 -42.75
C SER A 483 34.98 13.52 -41.63
N ASP A 484 35.72 12.48 -41.23
CA ASP A 484 36.19 11.19 -41.77
C ASP A 484 36.58 10.33 -40.55
N ALA A 485 36.27 9.02 -40.47
CA ALA A 485 36.99 7.84 -40.99
C ALA A 485 38.18 7.32 -40.15
N VAL A 486 38.30 5.98 -40.19
CA VAL A 486 39.52 5.13 -40.13
C VAL A 486 39.70 4.18 -38.92
N SER A 487 39.37 2.92 -39.24
CA SER A 487 40.11 1.64 -39.08
C SER A 487 40.56 1.09 -37.73
N GLY A 488 40.33 -0.23 -37.58
CA GLY A 488 41.06 -1.07 -36.64
C GLY A 488 40.56 -2.52 -36.53
N THR A 489 40.59 -3.27 -37.63
CA THR A 489 40.46 -4.74 -37.73
C THR A 489 41.44 -5.52 -36.82
N MET A 490 41.00 -6.62 -36.17
CA MET A 490 41.40 -8.02 -36.49
C MET A 490 41.06 -9.04 -35.37
N HIS A 491 40.71 -10.25 -35.87
CA HIS A 491 40.72 -11.63 -35.31
C HIS A 491 41.61 -11.91 -34.06
N ALA A 492 41.42 -12.94 -33.23
CA ALA A 492 41.06 -14.33 -33.54
C ALA A 492 40.62 -15.12 -32.29
N GLU A 493 40.00 -16.27 -32.59
CA GLU A 493 39.78 -17.53 -31.86
C GLU A 493 40.68 -17.89 -30.66
N GLY A 494 40.12 -18.68 -29.73
CA GLY A 494 40.89 -19.49 -28.78
C GLY A 494 40.11 -20.04 -27.58
N GLN A 495 39.32 -21.10 -27.76
CA GLN A 495 39.17 -22.17 -26.75
C GLN A 495 40.39 -23.14 -26.88
N PRO A 496 40.67 -24.14 -26.01
CA PRO A 496 39.94 -24.66 -24.82
C PRO A 496 40.83 -25.02 -23.58
N SER A 497 40.16 -25.59 -22.55
CA SER A 497 40.61 -26.67 -21.63
C SER A 497 41.41 -26.37 -20.35
N SER A 498 40.86 -26.79 -19.19
CA SER A 498 41.44 -27.68 -18.15
C SER A 498 40.50 -27.66 -16.92
N SER A 499 39.74 -28.71 -16.58
CA SER A 499 40.12 -29.83 -15.69
C SER A 499 40.88 -29.45 -14.41
N GLY A 500 40.32 -29.73 -13.24
CA GLY A 500 41.08 -29.78 -11.98
C GLY A 500 40.25 -29.71 -10.70
N HIS A 501 39.84 -30.89 -10.22
CA HIS A 501 39.44 -31.30 -8.85
C HIS A 501 38.19 -30.73 -8.17
#